data_AF-A0A2U2RK37-F1
#
_entry.id   AF-A0A2U2RK37-F1
#
_cell.length_a   1.000
_cell.length_b   1.000
_cell.length_c   1.000
_cell.angle_alpha   90.00
_cell.angle_beta   90.00
_cell.angle_gamma   90.00
#
_symmetry.space_group_name_H-M   'P 1'
#
loop_
_entity.id
_entity.type
_entity.pdbx_description
1 polymer ?
#
loop_
_entity_poly.entity_id
_entity_poly.type
_entity_poly.pdbx_seq_one_letter_code
_entity_poly.pdbx_strand_id
1 'polypeptide(L)'
;MKRLADALVAGTALLALSPLLLTIAGLVRLRLGAGGIFFHQRRLGLDGEVFEALKFRTMRPPDAARGLLSDEARLTPFGRRLRSTSLDELPGLLNVVRGDMSLVGPRPLLPEYLERYSEDQTYRLDVLPGLTGLAQVSGRNTLSWDDRFDLDLEYIRMRGPLLDLRILMATVPKVLRSEGISEQGHVTNSVFFGPRRIGEHAIRPVADAGELRFEIVHRPSGTAVAECSLVRTGETTADLGIDVLPGAADPELIRARAAEMMLGIARAHAVETVQYESTGSSVPSQLPPRLGFLRVAVDGRAIDVRTLGKVER
;
A
#
# COMPACT_ATOMS: atom_id res chain seq x y z
N MET A 1 11.40 24.21 -9.13
CA MET A 1 10.17 24.86 -9.69
C MET A 1 8.88 24.22 -9.19
N LYS A 2 8.67 22.90 -9.36
CA LYS A 2 7.45 22.19 -8.89
C LYS A 2 7.10 22.47 -7.42
N ARG A 3 8.07 22.32 -6.50
CA ARG A 3 7.88 22.58 -5.06
C ARG A 3 7.29 23.96 -4.75
N LEU A 4 7.80 25.01 -5.41
CA LEU A 4 7.32 26.38 -5.23
C LEU A 4 5.90 26.55 -5.77
N ALA A 5 5.62 26.00 -6.96
CA ALA A 5 4.27 26.02 -7.53
C ALA A 5 3.26 25.31 -6.62
N ASP A 6 3.61 24.12 -6.10
CA ASP A 6 2.78 23.37 -5.17
C ASP A 6 2.49 24.17 -3.89
N ALA A 7 3.51 24.79 -3.31
CA ALA A 7 3.35 25.62 -2.11
C ALA A 7 2.47 26.86 -2.36
N LEU A 8 2.65 27.55 -3.49
CA LEU A 8 1.84 28.73 -3.85
C LEU A 8 0.39 28.37 -4.12
N VAL A 9 0.15 27.31 -4.88
CA VAL A 9 -1.21 26.83 -5.18
C VAL A 9 -1.89 26.32 -3.90
N ALA A 10 -1.20 25.53 -3.07
CA ALA A 10 -1.74 25.05 -1.80
C ALA A 10 -2.00 26.19 -0.81
N GLY A 11 -1.09 27.17 -0.71
CA GLY A 11 -1.27 28.36 0.12
C GLY A 11 -2.46 29.20 -0.32
N THR A 12 -2.60 29.43 -1.63
CA THR A 12 -3.75 30.15 -2.21
C THR A 12 -5.05 29.41 -1.95
N ALA A 13 -5.07 28.09 -2.14
CA ALA A 13 -6.23 27.25 -1.85
C ALA A 13 -6.60 27.29 -0.36
N LEU A 14 -5.63 27.24 0.55
CA LEU A 14 -5.87 27.36 1.99
C LEU A 14 -6.51 28.71 2.36
N LEU A 15 -6.03 29.81 1.79
CA LEU A 15 -6.61 31.14 2.02
C LEU A 15 -8.04 31.23 1.48
N ALA A 16 -8.27 30.80 0.24
CA ALA A 16 -9.56 30.81 -0.42
C ALA A 16 -10.60 29.91 0.27
N LEU A 17 -10.16 28.73 0.74
CA LEU A 17 -11.00 27.77 1.44
C LEU A 17 -11.08 28.00 2.94
N SER A 18 -10.39 29.02 3.47
CA SER A 18 -10.30 29.24 4.92
C SER A 18 -11.67 29.34 5.63
N PRO A 19 -12.71 30.00 5.06
CA PRO A 19 -14.04 30.03 5.70
C PRO A 19 -14.68 28.63 5.81
N LEU A 20 -14.51 27.81 4.78
CA LEU A 20 -15.00 26.43 4.76
C LEU A 20 -14.22 25.56 5.77
N LEU A 21 -12.89 25.67 5.79
CA LEU A 21 -12.04 24.92 6.73
C LEU A 21 -12.36 25.24 8.18
N LEU A 22 -12.55 26.52 8.51
CA LEU A 22 -12.95 26.96 9.85
C LEU A 22 -14.35 26.47 10.22
N THR A 23 -15.29 26.47 9.27
CA THR A 23 -16.63 25.92 9.47
C THR A 23 -16.58 24.41 9.75
N ILE A 24 -15.82 23.64 8.97
CA ILE A 24 -15.63 22.20 9.19
C ILE A 24 -14.96 21.96 10.53
N ALA A 25 -13.92 22.73 10.88
CA ALA A 25 -13.24 22.64 12.17
C ALA A 25 -14.19 22.84 13.35
N GLY A 26 -15.07 23.84 13.27
CA GLY A 26 -16.15 24.07 14.24
C GLY A 26 -17.14 22.90 14.30
N LEU A 27 -17.59 22.40 13.15
CA LEU A 27 -18.50 21.24 13.09
C LEU A 27 -17.86 19.97 13.66
N VAL A 28 -16.58 19.71 13.39
CA VAL A 28 -15.82 18.60 13.99
C VAL A 28 -15.84 18.73 15.51
N ARG A 29 -15.53 19.91 16.04
CA ARG A 29 -15.51 20.18 17.49
C ARG A 29 -16.89 20.03 18.15
N LEU A 30 -17.96 20.45 17.47
CA LEU A 30 -19.33 20.40 17.97
C LEU A 30 -19.97 19.01 17.85
N ARG A 31 -19.73 18.29 16.74
CA ARG A 31 -20.40 17.02 16.41
C ARG A 31 -19.68 15.78 16.95
N LEU A 32 -18.36 15.84 17.11
CA LEU A 32 -17.54 14.70 17.58
C LEU A 32 -17.12 14.81 19.05
N GLY A 33 -17.38 15.95 19.70
CA GLY A 33 -17.13 16.16 21.12
C GLY A 33 -15.67 16.43 21.46
N ALA A 34 -15.28 16.12 22.69
CA ALA A 34 -13.94 16.35 23.23
C ALA A 34 -12.84 15.72 22.35
N GLY A 35 -11.67 16.36 22.31
CA GLY A 35 -10.52 15.94 21.50
C GLY A 35 -10.14 16.95 20.40
N GLY A 36 -9.08 16.63 19.67
CA GLY A 36 -8.52 17.48 18.62
C GLY A 36 -9.44 17.68 17.42
N ILE A 37 -9.18 18.72 16.64
CA ILE A 37 -9.85 18.97 15.35
C ILE A 37 -9.21 18.12 14.25
N PHE A 38 -7.88 18.00 14.30
CA PHE A 38 -7.10 17.24 13.34
C PHE A 38 -6.85 15.81 13.82
N PHE A 39 -6.74 14.92 12.85
CA PHE A 39 -6.22 13.58 12.99
C PHE A 39 -4.88 13.52 12.24
N HIS A 40 -3.88 13.00 12.93
CA HIS A 40 -2.52 12.85 12.42
C HIS A 40 -2.29 11.39 12.09
N GLN A 41 -1.94 11.10 10.83
CA GLN A 41 -1.73 9.74 10.37
C GLN A 41 -0.30 9.55 9.89
N ARG A 42 0.43 8.62 10.51
CA ARG A 42 1.79 8.26 10.06
C ARG A 42 1.74 7.66 8.67
N ARG A 43 2.62 8.16 7.79
CA ARG A 43 2.70 7.80 6.37
C ARG A 43 4.14 7.82 5.88
N LEU A 44 4.41 7.04 4.84
CA LEU A 44 5.67 7.08 4.09
C LEU A 44 5.70 8.28 3.14
N GLY A 45 6.79 9.03 3.19
CA GLY A 45 7.13 10.16 2.34
C GLY A 45 8.30 9.87 1.41
N LEU A 46 8.99 10.94 1.00
CA LEU A 46 10.20 10.87 0.18
C LEU A 46 11.27 10.03 0.88
N ASP A 47 11.97 9.18 0.14
CA ASP A 47 13.02 8.28 0.61
C ASP A 47 12.57 7.31 1.72
N GLY A 48 11.25 7.09 1.85
CA GLY A 48 10.67 6.26 2.90
C GLY A 48 10.56 6.94 4.26
N GLU A 49 10.89 8.22 4.37
CA GLU A 49 10.81 8.97 5.62
C GLU A 49 9.36 9.08 6.13
N VAL A 50 9.17 8.90 7.44
CA VAL A 50 7.84 8.91 8.02
C VAL A 50 7.41 10.34 8.35
N PHE A 51 6.24 10.75 7.86
CA PHE A 51 5.62 12.04 8.19
C PHE A 51 4.18 11.86 8.68
N GLU A 52 3.62 12.93 9.27
CA GLU A 52 2.24 12.97 9.72
C GLU A 52 1.33 13.65 8.68
N ALA A 53 0.54 12.84 7.97
CA ALA A 53 -0.50 13.33 7.10
C ALA A 53 -1.66 13.89 7.93
N LEU A 54 -2.00 15.16 7.69
CA LEU A 54 -3.07 15.87 8.39
C LEU A 54 -4.42 15.61 7.74
N LYS A 55 -5.42 15.32 8.57
CA LYS A 55 -6.83 15.21 8.18
C LYS A 55 -7.72 15.85 9.22
N PHE A 56 -8.96 16.17 8.87
CA PHE A 56 -9.97 16.42 9.89
C PHE A 56 -10.33 15.12 10.60
N ARG A 57 -10.53 15.19 11.91
CA ARG A 57 -11.05 14.06 12.68
C ARG A 57 -12.47 13.74 12.23
N THR A 58 -12.73 12.48 11.88
CA THR A 58 -14.04 11.99 11.44
C THR A 58 -14.71 11.05 12.45
N MET A 59 -13.94 10.57 13.44
CA MET A 59 -14.37 9.57 14.42
C MET A 59 -14.40 10.15 15.83
N ARG A 60 -15.31 9.64 16.65
CA ARG A 60 -15.33 9.93 18.10
C ARG A 60 -14.11 9.31 18.79
N PRO A 61 -13.67 9.86 19.93
CA PRO A 61 -12.65 9.19 20.74
C PRO A 61 -13.16 7.82 21.21
N PRO A 62 -12.27 6.84 21.43
CA PRO A 62 -12.65 5.57 22.04
C PRO A 62 -13.30 5.79 23.41
N ASP A 63 -14.38 5.07 23.68
CA ASP A 63 -15.12 5.15 24.95
C ASP A 63 -15.74 3.78 25.26
N ALA A 64 -15.10 3.03 26.16
CA ALA A 64 -15.52 1.69 26.54
C ALA A 64 -16.91 1.69 27.22
N ALA A 65 -17.22 2.71 28.02
CA ALA A 65 -18.49 2.80 28.73
C ALA A 65 -19.68 2.99 27.78
N ARG A 66 -19.42 3.54 26.59
CA ARG A 66 -20.41 3.74 25.52
C ARG A 66 -20.32 2.71 24.40
N GLY A 67 -19.47 1.68 24.53
CA GLY A 67 -19.24 0.67 23.49
C GLY A 67 -18.56 1.21 22.22
N LEU A 68 -17.88 2.35 22.29
CA LEU A 68 -17.24 3.01 21.15
C LEU A 68 -15.78 2.56 20.99
N LEU A 69 -15.54 1.25 20.87
CA LEU A 69 -14.20 0.69 20.73
C LEU A 69 -13.82 0.44 19.26
N SER A 70 -14.76 -0.05 18.46
CA SER A 70 -14.51 -0.27 17.03
C SER A 70 -14.62 1.03 16.22
N ASP A 71 -13.97 1.04 15.06
CA ASP A 71 -14.01 2.15 14.13
C ASP A 71 -15.43 2.39 13.59
N GLU A 72 -16.21 1.33 13.37
CA GLU A 72 -17.62 1.41 12.98
C GLU A 72 -18.45 2.13 14.04
N ALA A 73 -18.29 1.76 15.31
CA ALA A 73 -19.02 2.35 16.41
C ALA A 73 -18.67 3.84 16.60
N ARG A 74 -17.41 4.21 16.33
CA ARG A 74 -16.90 5.58 16.48
C ARG A 74 -17.24 6.48 15.28
N LEU A 75 -17.60 5.92 14.14
CA LEU A 75 -17.84 6.65 12.89
C LEU A 75 -19.29 7.17 12.81
N THR A 76 -19.48 8.45 13.11
CA THR A 76 -20.80 9.10 13.09
C THR A 76 -21.32 9.36 11.67
N PRO A 77 -22.65 9.60 11.46
CA PRO A 77 -23.17 10.05 10.17
C PRO A 77 -22.49 11.31 9.62
N PHE A 78 -22.11 12.25 10.51
CA PHE A 78 -21.32 13.42 10.14
C PHE A 78 -19.94 13.02 9.61
N GLY A 79 -19.23 12.15 10.34
CA GLY A 79 -17.93 11.62 9.94
C GLY A 79 -17.98 10.89 8.59
N ARG A 80 -19.01 10.06 8.36
CA ARG A 80 -19.24 9.39 7.08
C ARG A 80 -19.41 10.38 5.94
N ARG A 81 -20.21 11.43 6.12
CA ARG A 81 -20.43 12.47 5.09
C ARG A 81 -19.15 13.29 4.83
N LEU A 82 -18.37 13.57 5.88
CA LEU A 82 -17.11 14.29 5.72
C LEU A 82 -16.11 13.48 4.88
N ARG A 83 -15.99 12.16 5.14
CA ARG A 83 -15.19 11.23 4.31
C ARG A 83 -15.74 11.12 2.88
N SER A 84 -17.05 10.99 2.72
CA SER A 84 -17.68 10.82 1.40
C SER A 84 -17.52 12.02 0.48
N THR A 85 -17.17 13.18 1.01
CA THR A 85 -16.90 14.40 0.25
C THR A 85 -15.41 14.67 0.09
N SER A 86 -14.54 13.82 0.66
CA SER A 86 -13.07 14.02 0.75
C SER A 86 -12.65 15.33 1.43
N LEU A 87 -13.59 16.04 2.07
CA LEU A 87 -13.31 17.30 2.77
C LEU A 87 -12.43 17.07 4.00
N ASP A 88 -12.41 15.86 4.54
CA ASP A 88 -11.52 15.48 5.63
C ASP A 88 -10.04 15.49 5.23
N GLU A 89 -9.69 15.37 3.95
CA GLU A 89 -8.30 15.37 3.47
C GLU A 89 -7.74 16.78 3.21
N LEU A 90 -8.58 17.83 3.21
CA LEU A 90 -8.15 19.21 2.92
C LEU A 90 -7.04 19.75 3.85
N PRO A 91 -6.96 19.38 5.15
CA PRO A 91 -5.82 19.76 5.99
C PRO A 91 -4.46 19.28 5.44
N GLY A 92 -4.44 18.27 4.57
CA GLY A 92 -3.24 17.83 3.84
C GLY A 92 -2.61 18.92 2.96
N LEU A 93 -3.35 19.97 2.60
CA LEU A 93 -2.76 21.16 1.95
C LEU A 93 -1.69 21.84 2.83
N LEU A 94 -1.80 21.73 4.16
CA LEU A 94 -0.76 22.21 5.07
C LEU A 94 0.52 21.37 4.96
N ASN A 95 0.40 20.05 4.76
CA ASN A 95 1.56 19.19 4.48
C ASN A 95 2.21 19.57 3.15
N VAL A 96 1.41 19.94 2.15
CA VAL A 96 1.95 20.46 0.88
C VAL A 96 2.70 21.77 1.10
N VAL A 97 2.18 22.72 1.88
CA VAL A 97 2.90 23.96 2.18
C VAL A 97 4.19 23.68 2.97
N ARG A 98 4.16 22.78 3.96
CA ARG A 98 5.34 22.40 4.77
C ARG A 98 6.42 21.68 3.97
N GLY A 99 6.02 20.87 2.99
CA GLY A 99 6.93 20.14 2.11
C GLY A 99 6.99 18.64 2.35
N ASP A 100 6.13 18.13 3.22
CA ASP A 100 5.97 16.69 3.43
C ASP A 100 5.28 16.03 2.23
N MET A 101 4.51 16.82 1.46
CA MET A 101 3.71 16.37 0.32
C MET A 101 3.83 17.31 -0.88
N SER A 102 3.42 16.79 -2.03
CA SER A 102 3.16 17.50 -3.28
C SER A 102 1.64 17.57 -3.53
N LEU A 103 1.18 18.46 -4.41
CA LEU A 103 -0.23 18.42 -4.87
C LEU A 103 -0.50 17.14 -5.66
N VAL A 104 0.44 16.77 -6.53
CA VAL A 104 0.36 15.59 -7.39
C VAL A 104 1.52 14.65 -7.11
N GLY A 105 1.23 13.37 -6.87
CA GLY A 105 2.18 12.32 -6.57
C GLY A 105 1.52 11.02 -6.12
N PRO A 106 2.29 9.94 -5.90
CA PRO A 106 1.79 8.68 -5.35
C PRO A 106 1.07 8.90 -4.02
N ARG A 107 0.00 8.14 -3.75
CA ARG A 107 -0.73 8.28 -2.47
C ARG A 107 0.17 7.85 -1.31
N PRO A 108 0.31 8.63 -0.23
CA PRO A 108 1.11 8.21 0.93
C PRO A 108 0.48 6.97 1.59
N LEU A 109 1.29 5.94 1.82
CA LEU A 109 0.86 4.65 2.38
C LEU A 109 1.36 4.44 3.82
N LEU A 110 0.87 3.40 4.49
CA LEU A 110 1.28 3.07 5.87
C LEU A 110 2.77 2.68 5.93
N PRO A 111 3.50 3.06 6.99
CA PRO A 111 4.90 2.66 7.18
C PRO A 111 5.12 1.15 7.15
N GLU A 112 4.19 0.36 7.70
CA GLU A 112 4.25 -1.10 7.72
C GLU A 112 4.25 -1.76 6.32
N TYR A 113 3.88 -1.02 5.26
CA TYR A 113 3.91 -1.53 3.89
C TYR A 113 5.31 -1.47 3.26
N LEU A 114 6.24 -0.72 3.86
CA LEU A 114 7.60 -0.58 3.33
C LEU A 114 8.29 -1.94 3.17
N GLU A 115 8.19 -2.82 4.16
CA GLU A 115 8.76 -4.17 4.14
C GLU A 115 8.05 -5.14 3.18
N ARG A 116 6.93 -4.71 2.60
CA ARG A 116 6.06 -5.51 1.72
C ARG A 116 6.25 -5.13 0.24
N TYR A 117 6.95 -4.04 -0.06
CA TYR A 117 7.19 -3.62 -1.43
C TYR A 117 8.15 -4.58 -2.15
N SER A 118 7.87 -4.81 -3.43
CA SER A 118 8.92 -5.27 -4.34
C SER A 118 9.96 -4.18 -4.56
N GLU A 119 11.11 -4.55 -5.11
CA GLU A 119 12.16 -3.61 -5.49
C GLU A 119 11.62 -2.50 -6.40
N ASP A 120 10.86 -2.87 -7.44
CA ASP A 120 10.21 -1.92 -8.34
C ASP A 120 9.23 -0.98 -7.61
N GLN A 121 8.48 -1.50 -6.64
CA GLN A 121 7.50 -0.70 -5.91
C GLN A 121 8.14 0.34 -5.00
N THR A 122 9.40 0.14 -4.57
CA THR A 122 10.09 1.13 -3.71
C THR A 122 10.35 2.45 -4.43
N TYR A 123 10.52 2.45 -5.76
CA TYR A 123 10.70 3.68 -6.56
C TYR A 123 9.57 4.70 -6.38
N ARG A 124 8.40 4.28 -5.89
CA ARG A 124 7.31 5.20 -5.53
C ARG A 124 7.69 6.23 -4.46
N LEU A 125 8.73 5.94 -3.69
CA LEU A 125 9.26 6.77 -2.61
C LEU A 125 10.32 7.76 -3.10
N ASP A 126 10.73 7.72 -4.37
CA ASP A 126 11.73 8.64 -4.96
C ASP A 126 11.17 10.06 -5.19
N VAL A 127 9.87 10.25 -4.95
CA VAL A 127 9.19 11.52 -5.12
C VAL A 127 8.30 11.81 -3.91
N LEU A 128 8.02 13.09 -3.67
CA LEU A 128 7.06 13.47 -2.64
C LEU A 128 5.69 12.85 -2.93
N PRO A 129 5.03 12.28 -1.90
CA PRO A 129 3.67 11.78 -2.05
C PRO A 129 2.69 12.91 -2.36
N GLY A 130 1.61 12.57 -3.06
CA GLY A 130 0.60 13.51 -3.54
C GLY A 130 -0.69 13.54 -2.74
N LEU A 131 -1.32 14.71 -2.69
CA LEU A 131 -2.73 14.81 -2.26
C LEU A 131 -3.65 14.12 -3.28
N THR A 132 -3.36 14.28 -4.58
CA THR A 132 -3.91 13.50 -5.68
C THR A 132 -2.78 12.89 -6.51
N GLY A 133 -3.11 12.05 -7.49
CA GLY A 133 -2.13 11.32 -8.28
C GLY A 133 -2.79 10.53 -9.40
N LEU A 134 -1.96 9.91 -10.25
CA LEU A 134 -2.44 9.18 -11.43
C LEU A 134 -3.38 8.02 -11.03
N ALA A 135 -2.99 7.20 -10.05
CA ALA A 135 -3.84 6.13 -9.51
C ALA A 135 -5.19 6.65 -9.00
N GLN A 136 -5.18 7.79 -8.30
CA GLN A 136 -6.39 8.44 -7.77
C GLN A 136 -7.31 8.89 -8.92
N VAL A 137 -6.80 9.43 -10.02
CA VAL A 137 -7.63 9.86 -11.15
C VAL A 137 -7.97 8.75 -12.14
N SER A 138 -7.31 7.60 -12.11
CA SER A 138 -7.64 6.46 -12.98
C SER A 138 -8.75 5.57 -12.42
N GLY A 139 -8.79 5.30 -11.10
CA GLY A 139 -9.83 4.44 -10.53
C GLY A 139 -10.04 4.53 -9.02
N ARG A 140 -9.15 5.21 -8.27
CA ARG A 140 -9.21 5.29 -6.80
C ARG A 140 -9.28 3.89 -6.17
N ASN A 141 -10.40 3.58 -5.50
CA ASN A 141 -10.57 2.37 -4.72
C ASN A 141 -10.95 1.14 -5.55
N THR A 142 -11.36 1.31 -6.82
CA THR A 142 -11.70 0.17 -7.70
C THR A 142 -10.48 -0.56 -8.26
N LEU A 143 -9.30 0.07 -8.18
CA LEU A 143 -8.05 -0.52 -8.64
C LEU A 143 -7.52 -1.54 -7.63
N SER A 144 -7.00 -2.66 -8.14
CA SER A 144 -6.18 -3.58 -7.35
C SER A 144 -4.92 -2.89 -6.84
N TRP A 145 -4.28 -3.44 -5.80
CA TRP A 145 -3.02 -2.89 -5.30
C TRP A 145 -1.95 -2.80 -6.39
N ASP A 146 -1.75 -3.86 -7.16
CA ASP A 146 -0.74 -3.89 -8.22
C ASP A 146 -1.02 -2.84 -9.31
N ASP A 147 -2.29 -2.65 -9.71
CA ASP A 147 -2.62 -1.61 -10.71
C ASP A 147 -2.39 -0.20 -10.17
N ARG A 148 -2.59 0.04 -8.86
CA ARG A 148 -2.24 1.32 -8.22
C ARG A 148 -0.74 1.55 -8.26
N PHE A 149 0.07 0.53 -7.93
CA PHE A 149 1.52 0.64 -7.98
C PHE A 149 2.02 0.83 -9.42
N ASP A 150 1.47 0.12 -10.40
CA ASP A 150 1.82 0.29 -11.81
C ASP A 150 1.59 1.75 -12.27
N LEU A 151 0.48 2.36 -11.87
CA LEU A 151 0.17 3.77 -12.15
C LEU A 151 1.05 4.75 -11.36
N ASP A 152 1.41 4.44 -10.12
CA ASP A 152 2.37 5.25 -9.34
C ASP A 152 3.73 5.28 -10.05
N LEU A 153 4.22 4.13 -10.52
CA LEU A 153 5.48 4.01 -11.26
C LEU A 153 5.38 4.67 -12.64
N GLU A 154 4.24 4.55 -13.32
CA GLU A 154 3.99 5.24 -14.59
C GLU A 154 4.02 6.77 -14.43
N TYR A 155 3.39 7.29 -13.37
CA TYR A 155 3.48 8.71 -13.03
C TYR A 155 4.93 9.14 -12.85
N ILE A 156 5.73 8.38 -12.10
CA ILE A 156 7.13 8.73 -11.82
C ILE A 156 7.96 8.76 -13.10
N ARG A 157 7.75 7.82 -14.02
CA ARG A 157 8.43 7.80 -15.32
C ARG A 157 8.08 9.00 -16.20
N MET A 158 6.82 9.45 -16.17
CA MET A 158 6.30 10.48 -17.10
C MET A 158 6.10 11.85 -16.47
N ARG A 159 6.46 12.03 -15.18
CA ARG A 159 6.13 13.23 -14.41
C ARG A 159 6.61 14.50 -15.10
N GLY A 160 5.71 15.47 -15.16
CA GLY A 160 5.96 16.76 -15.79
C GLY A 160 4.77 17.70 -15.56
N PRO A 161 4.95 19.02 -15.76
CA PRO A 161 3.94 20.03 -15.43
C PRO A 161 2.61 19.80 -16.18
N LEU A 162 2.67 19.31 -17.42
CA LEU A 162 1.48 19.00 -18.21
C LEU A 162 0.69 17.81 -17.63
N LEU A 163 1.38 16.75 -17.21
CA LEU A 163 0.73 15.60 -16.58
C LEU A 163 0.13 15.98 -15.23
N ASP A 164 0.85 16.75 -14.41
CA ASP A 164 0.34 17.27 -13.15
C ASP A 164 -0.94 18.10 -13.36
N LEU A 165 -0.95 19.01 -14.34
CA LEU A 165 -2.13 19.78 -14.68
C LEU A 165 -3.31 18.89 -15.11
N ARG A 166 -3.05 17.87 -15.95
CA ARG A 166 -4.10 16.91 -16.36
C ARG A 166 -4.67 16.16 -15.17
N ILE A 167 -3.82 15.71 -14.23
CA ILE A 167 -4.26 15.03 -13.01
C ILE A 167 -5.07 15.97 -12.12
N LEU A 168 -4.64 17.22 -11.93
CA LEU A 168 -5.38 18.21 -11.15
C LEU A 168 -6.77 18.47 -11.75
N MET A 169 -6.85 18.68 -13.07
CA MET A 169 -8.13 18.89 -13.76
C MET A 169 -9.04 17.67 -13.68
N ALA A 170 -8.49 16.46 -13.78
CA ALA A 170 -9.24 15.21 -13.63
C ALA A 170 -9.67 14.95 -12.16
N THR A 171 -9.01 15.57 -11.19
CA THR A 171 -9.35 15.43 -9.76
C THR A 171 -10.64 16.17 -9.41
N VAL A 172 -10.88 17.35 -10.00
CA VAL A 172 -12.06 18.20 -9.72
C VAL A 172 -13.39 17.45 -9.85
N PRO A 173 -13.74 16.83 -11.00
CA PRO A 173 -15.02 16.13 -11.13
C PRO A 173 -15.15 14.94 -10.19
N LYS A 174 -14.05 14.21 -9.91
CA LYS A 174 -14.06 13.07 -8.97
C LYS A 174 -14.36 13.47 -7.54
N VAL A 175 -13.89 14.64 -7.11
CA VAL A 175 -14.20 15.18 -5.77
C VAL A 175 -15.63 15.68 -5.72
N LEU A 176 -16.11 16.37 -6.77
CA LEU A 176 -17.48 16.91 -6.81
C LEU A 176 -18.57 15.84 -6.90
N ARG A 177 -18.30 14.72 -7.59
CA ARG A 177 -19.28 13.64 -7.79
C ARG A 177 -19.20 12.54 -6.73
N SER A 178 -18.26 12.62 -5.79
CA SER A 178 -18.01 11.56 -4.79
C SER A 178 -17.80 10.16 -5.40
N GLU A 179 -17.34 10.08 -6.65
CA GLU A 179 -17.18 8.82 -7.39
C GLU A 179 -16.04 7.96 -6.78
N GLY A 180 -16.34 6.67 -6.56
CA GLY A 180 -15.36 5.66 -6.15
C GLY A 180 -14.90 5.73 -4.69
N ILE A 181 -15.68 6.36 -3.79
CA ILE A 181 -15.30 6.54 -2.37
C ILE A 181 -15.71 5.35 -1.48
N SER A 182 -16.73 4.58 -1.88
CA SER A 182 -17.21 3.43 -1.09
C SER A 182 -16.79 2.12 -1.73
N GLU A 183 -15.85 1.40 -1.10
CA GLU A 183 -16.00 -0.06 -1.04
C GLU A 183 -17.28 -0.30 -0.24
N GLN A 184 -18.21 -1.06 -0.82
CA GLN A 184 -19.43 -1.45 -0.12
C GLN A 184 -19.04 -2.33 1.07
N GLY A 185 -19.05 -1.78 2.28
CA GLY A 185 -19.05 -2.56 3.52
C GLY A 185 -17.75 -2.66 4.33
N HIS A 186 -16.60 -2.19 3.83
CA HIS A 186 -15.35 -2.17 4.62
C HIS A 186 -14.93 -0.74 4.99
N VAL A 187 -14.82 -0.49 6.30
CA VAL A 187 -14.42 0.82 6.88
C VAL A 187 -12.92 1.12 6.65
N THR A 188 -12.17 0.17 6.09
CA THR A 188 -10.73 0.22 5.82
C THR A 188 -10.44 -0.20 4.38
N ASN A 189 -9.53 0.52 3.70
CA ASN A 189 -8.94 0.04 2.44
C ASN A 189 -8.39 -1.38 2.66
N SER A 190 -8.56 -2.27 1.68
CA SER A 190 -7.93 -3.59 1.71
C SER A 190 -6.44 -3.50 2.10
N VAL A 191 -6.02 -4.31 3.06
CA VAL A 191 -4.63 -4.33 3.54
C VAL A 191 -3.72 -4.81 2.41
N PHE A 192 -2.59 -4.12 2.20
CA PHE A 192 -1.59 -4.56 1.24
C PHE A 192 -0.70 -5.62 1.87
N PHE A 193 -0.80 -6.87 1.42
CA PHE A 193 0.01 -7.97 1.97
C PHE A 193 1.35 -8.15 1.26
N GLY A 194 1.47 -7.65 0.03
CA GLY A 194 2.63 -7.81 -0.86
C GLY A 194 2.19 -7.86 -2.32
N PRO A 195 3.14 -7.77 -3.26
CA PRO A 195 2.85 -7.78 -4.68
C PRO A 195 2.20 -9.11 -5.11
N ARG A 196 1.22 -9.06 -6.02
CA ARG A 196 0.80 -10.23 -6.81
C ARG A 196 1.36 -10.18 -8.24
N ARG A 197 2.06 -9.10 -8.56
CA ARG A 197 2.65 -8.81 -9.87
C ARG A 197 3.96 -8.07 -9.69
N ILE A 198 5.00 -8.50 -10.40
CA ILE A 198 6.32 -7.85 -10.40
C ILE A 198 6.87 -7.87 -11.83
N GLY A 199 6.92 -6.68 -12.46
CA GLY A 199 7.24 -6.53 -13.87
C GLY A 199 6.36 -7.41 -14.76
N GLU A 200 6.98 -8.27 -15.55
CA GLU A 200 6.31 -9.18 -16.47
C GLU A 200 5.80 -10.47 -15.82
N HIS A 201 5.93 -10.64 -14.51
CA HIS A 201 5.51 -11.85 -13.80
C HIS A 201 4.29 -11.59 -12.91
N ALA A 202 3.42 -12.59 -12.79
CA ALA A 202 2.27 -12.57 -11.87
C ALA A 202 2.10 -13.92 -11.19
N ILE A 203 1.50 -13.92 -10.00
CA ILE A 203 1.17 -15.14 -9.27
C ILE A 203 -0.29 -15.55 -9.51
N ARG A 204 -0.53 -16.84 -9.78
CA ARG A 204 -1.86 -17.41 -10.01
C ARG A 204 -2.07 -18.62 -9.10
N PRO A 205 -3.24 -18.77 -8.43
CA PRO A 205 -3.55 -19.99 -7.69
C PRO A 205 -3.73 -21.18 -8.65
N VAL A 206 -3.27 -22.36 -8.25
CA VAL A 206 -3.53 -23.61 -8.96
C VAL A 206 -4.85 -24.19 -8.44
N ALA A 207 -5.82 -24.41 -9.33
CA ALA A 207 -7.11 -25.00 -8.96
C ALA A 207 -6.94 -26.45 -8.49
N ASP A 208 -7.79 -26.91 -7.56
CA ASP A 208 -7.86 -28.28 -7.03
C ASP A 208 -6.70 -28.79 -6.16
N ALA A 209 -5.83 -27.91 -5.64
CA ALA A 209 -4.67 -28.39 -4.87
C ALA A 209 -4.96 -28.78 -3.41
N GLY A 210 -6.06 -28.36 -2.77
CA GLY A 210 -6.28 -28.52 -1.31
C GLY A 210 -5.25 -27.81 -0.39
N GLU A 211 -4.09 -27.48 -0.95
CA GLU A 211 -2.92 -26.79 -0.40
C GLU A 211 -2.74 -25.42 -1.06
N LEU A 212 -1.98 -24.53 -0.42
CA LEU A 212 -1.63 -23.21 -0.95
C LEU A 212 -0.56 -23.34 -2.05
N ARG A 213 -0.99 -23.76 -3.24
CA ARG A 213 -0.15 -23.87 -4.44
C ARG A 213 -0.43 -22.77 -5.45
N PHE A 214 0.64 -22.27 -6.04
CA PHE A 214 0.63 -21.17 -6.99
C PHE A 214 1.59 -21.43 -8.14
N GLU A 215 1.31 -20.81 -9.28
CA GLU A 215 2.23 -20.69 -10.39
C GLU A 215 2.65 -19.24 -10.55
N ILE A 216 3.92 -19.03 -10.88
CA ILE A 216 4.38 -17.77 -11.43
C ILE A 216 4.25 -17.86 -12.94
N VAL A 217 3.50 -16.93 -13.53
CA VAL A 217 3.26 -16.86 -14.96
C VAL A 217 3.97 -15.64 -15.57
N HIS A 218 4.55 -15.82 -16.74
CA HIS A 218 5.00 -14.72 -17.58
C HIS A 218 3.77 -14.09 -18.26
N ARG A 219 3.43 -12.86 -17.88
CA ARG A 219 2.18 -12.18 -18.26
C ARG A 219 2.00 -12.00 -19.77
N PRO A 220 3.04 -11.61 -20.56
CA PRO A 220 2.89 -11.47 -22.00
C PRO A 220 2.51 -12.78 -22.73
N SER A 221 3.08 -13.92 -22.32
CA SER A 221 2.83 -15.22 -22.96
C SER A 221 1.76 -16.06 -22.27
N GLY A 222 1.46 -15.77 -20.99
CA GLY A 222 0.59 -16.59 -20.14
C GLY A 222 1.22 -17.90 -19.66
N THR A 223 2.49 -18.16 -19.96
CA THR A 223 3.17 -19.43 -19.64
C THR A 223 3.63 -19.46 -18.19
N ALA A 224 3.44 -20.60 -17.52
CA ALA A 224 4.04 -20.83 -16.20
C ALA A 224 5.57 -20.92 -16.33
N VAL A 225 6.27 -20.28 -15.40
CA VAL A 225 7.74 -20.25 -15.33
C VAL A 225 8.29 -20.73 -13.99
N ALA A 226 7.44 -20.83 -12.96
CA ALA A 226 7.76 -21.49 -11.70
C ALA A 226 6.48 -22.00 -11.02
N GLU A 227 6.63 -23.07 -10.25
CA GLU A 227 5.64 -23.57 -9.32
C GLU A 227 6.06 -23.21 -7.89
N CYS A 228 5.09 -22.85 -7.06
CA CYS A 228 5.32 -22.43 -5.69
C CYS A 228 4.31 -23.09 -4.75
N SER A 229 4.77 -23.41 -3.55
CA SER A 229 3.93 -23.98 -2.50
C SER A 229 4.20 -23.29 -1.17
N LEU A 230 3.16 -23.22 -0.34
CA LEU A 230 3.27 -22.79 1.05
C LEU A 230 2.63 -23.86 1.94
N VAL A 231 3.46 -24.65 2.62
CA VAL A 231 3.00 -25.78 3.45
C VAL A 231 3.12 -25.39 4.91
N ARG A 232 2.00 -25.36 5.63
CA ARG A 232 1.98 -24.99 7.04
C ARG A 232 2.58 -26.10 7.90
N THR A 233 3.66 -25.81 8.61
CA THR A 233 4.37 -26.74 9.51
C THR A 233 4.12 -26.46 10.98
N GLY A 234 3.50 -25.33 11.31
CA GLY A 234 3.07 -24.98 12.68
C GLY A 234 1.92 -23.98 12.74
N GLU A 235 1.63 -23.46 13.94
CA GLU A 235 0.53 -22.50 14.16
C GLU A 235 0.76 -21.16 13.45
N THR A 236 2.00 -20.73 13.27
CA THR A 236 2.36 -19.51 12.51
C THR A 236 3.56 -19.72 11.58
N THR A 237 4.00 -20.97 11.38
CA THR A 237 5.16 -21.32 10.56
C THR A 237 4.74 -22.06 9.30
N ALA A 238 5.39 -21.75 8.17
CA ALA A 238 5.20 -22.47 6.92
C ALA A 238 6.50 -22.61 6.11
N ASP A 239 6.58 -23.69 5.36
CA ASP A 239 7.66 -24.00 4.44
C ASP A 239 7.29 -23.48 3.05
N LEU A 240 8.23 -22.77 2.41
CA LEU A 240 8.12 -22.20 1.09
C LEU A 240 8.85 -23.08 0.07
N GLY A 241 8.11 -23.66 -0.86
CA GLY A 241 8.66 -24.34 -2.04
C GLY A 241 8.67 -23.41 -3.24
N ILE A 242 9.78 -23.37 -3.99
CA ILE A 242 9.91 -22.64 -5.26
C ILE A 242 10.68 -23.51 -6.27
N ASP A 243 9.95 -24.02 -7.25
CA ASP A 243 10.46 -24.86 -8.33
C ASP A 243 10.40 -24.07 -9.65
N VAL A 244 11.55 -23.58 -10.11
CA VAL A 244 11.63 -22.85 -11.38
C VAL A 244 11.57 -23.86 -12.53
N LEU A 245 10.64 -23.64 -13.46
CA LEU A 245 10.41 -24.58 -14.57
C LEU A 245 11.54 -24.48 -15.62
N PRO A 246 11.87 -25.60 -16.31
CA PRO A 246 12.85 -25.60 -17.39
C PRO A 246 12.49 -24.61 -18.50
N GLY A 247 13.48 -23.90 -19.04
CA GLY A 247 13.28 -22.92 -20.12
C GLY A 247 12.98 -21.49 -19.64
N ALA A 248 12.95 -21.26 -18.32
CA ALA A 248 13.01 -19.93 -17.72
C ALA A 248 14.26 -19.17 -18.18
N ALA A 249 14.07 -17.98 -18.78
CA ALA A 249 15.17 -17.17 -19.32
C ALA A 249 16.16 -16.70 -18.23
N ASP A 250 15.66 -16.41 -17.04
CA ASP A 250 16.45 -16.00 -15.88
C ASP A 250 15.92 -16.68 -14.59
N PRO A 251 16.43 -17.88 -14.27
CA PRO A 251 15.96 -18.65 -13.12
C PRO A 251 16.17 -17.97 -11.77
N GLU A 252 17.22 -17.17 -11.61
CA GLU A 252 17.53 -16.47 -10.35
C GLU A 252 16.52 -15.33 -10.12
N LEU A 253 16.27 -14.53 -11.16
CA LEU A 253 15.26 -13.48 -11.11
C LEU A 253 13.85 -14.04 -10.85
N ILE A 254 13.49 -15.14 -11.53
CA ILE A 254 12.19 -15.78 -11.34
C ILE A 254 12.04 -16.28 -9.91
N ARG A 255 13.09 -16.92 -9.35
CA ARG A 255 13.09 -17.37 -7.95
C ARG A 255 12.94 -16.21 -6.97
N ALA A 256 13.64 -15.10 -7.20
CA ALA A 256 13.53 -13.90 -6.37
C ALA A 256 12.10 -13.31 -6.41
N ARG A 257 11.52 -13.14 -7.60
CA ARG A 257 10.16 -12.62 -7.77
C ARG A 257 9.10 -13.55 -7.19
N ALA A 258 9.28 -14.86 -7.37
CA ALA A 258 8.43 -15.88 -6.78
C ALA A 258 8.42 -15.76 -5.24
N ALA A 259 9.60 -15.67 -4.63
CA ALA A 259 9.73 -15.48 -3.19
C ALA A 259 9.04 -14.19 -2.71
N GLU A 260 9.24 -13.05 -3.37
CA GLU A 260 8.57 -11.79 -3.01
C GLU A 260 7.04 -11.90 -3.00
N MET A 261 6.46 -12.48 -4.05
CA MET A 261 5.01 -12.67 -4.15
C MET A 261 4.52 -13.67 -3.09
N MET A 262 5.24 -14.78 -2.88
CA MET A 262 4.88 -15.81 -1.91
C MET A 262 4.95 -15.32 -0.46
N LEU A 263 5.87 -14.42 -0.12
CA LEU A 263 5.89 -13.78 1.20
C LEU A 263 4.64 -12.92 1.43
N GLY A 264 4.10 -12.31 0.39
CA GLY A 264 2.80 -11.63 0.45
C GLY A 264 1.64 -12.60 0.70
N ILE A 265 1.68 -13.79 0.09
CA ILE A 265 0.72 -14.88 0.39
C ILE A 265 0.82 -15.29 1.85
N ALA A 266 2.03 -15.58 2.32
CA ALA A 266 2.28 -16.01 3.68
C ALA A 266 1.67 -15.03 4.70
N ARG A 267 1.90 -13.71 4.52
CA ARG A 267 1.28 -12.68 5.35
C ARG A 267 -0.26 -12.70 5.29
N ALA A 268 -0.85 -12.85 4.10
CA ALA A 268 -2.31 -12.90 3.95
C ALA A 268 -2.94 -14.10 4.68
N HIS A 269 -2.19 -15.21 4.81
CA HIS A 269 -2.57 -16.43 5.51
C HIS A 269 -2.11 -16.49 6.98
N ALA A 270 -1.75 -15.35 7.57
CA ALA A 270 -1.30 -15.24 8.97
C ALA A 270 -0.11 -16.17 9.30
N VAL A 271 0.82 -16.32 8.36
CA VAL A 271 2.13 -16.92 8.61
C VAL A 271 3.06 -15.82 9.12
N GLU A 272 3.72 -16.08 10.26
CA GLU A 272 4.69 -15.18 10.89
C GLU A 272 6.13 -15.65 10.63
N THR A 273 6.35 -16.92 10.32
CA THR A 273 7.69 -17.45 10.01
C THR A 273 7.64 -18.29 8.75
N VAL A 274 8.51 -17.95 7.79
CA VAL A 274 8.69 -18.71 6.54
C VAL A 274 10.04 -19.38 6.56
N GLN A 275 10.06 -20.68 6.27
CA GLN A 275 11.26 -21.48 6.08
C GLN A 275 11.43 -21.77 4.60
N TYR A 276 12.64 -21.66 4.09
CA TYR A 276 13.00 -21.97 2.72
C TYR A 276 14.18 -22.94 2.75
N GLU A 277 13.97 -24.13 2.18
CA GLU A 277 15.04 -25.11 1.97
C GLU A 277 15.31 -25.21 0.48
N SER A 278 16.58 -25.04 0.11
CA SER A 278 16.98 -25.30 -1.26
C SER A 278 17.08 -26.80 -1.51
N THR A 279 16.27 -27.28 -2.44
CA THR A 279 16.43 -28.60 -3.04
C THR A 279 17.19 -28.46 -4.38
N GLY A 280 18.50 -28.74 -4.40
CA GLY A 280 19.28 -28.84 -5.66
C GLY A 280 20.78 -28.60 -5.53
N SER A 281 21.60 -29.40 -6.23
CA SER A 281 23.04 -29.52 -6.02
C SER A 281 23.96 -28.72 -6.96
N SER A 282 23.48 -27.71 -7.71
CA SER A 282 24.33 -27.12 -8.78
C SER A 282 24.29 -25.60 -9.01
N VAL A 283 23.52 -24.79 -8.27
CA VAL A 283 23.48 -23.31 -8.43
C VAL A 283 23.30 -22.67 -7.05
N PRO A 284 23.86 -21.47 -6.75
CA PRO A 284 23.66 -20.84 -5.44
C PRO A 284 22.17 -20.60 -5.25
N SER A 285 21.60 -21.39 -4.37
CA SER A 285 20.18 -21.46 -4.11
C SER A 285 19.70 -20.44 -3.09
N GLN A 286 20.43 -19.35 -2.98
CA GLN A 286 20.22 -18.33 -1.97
C GLN A 286 19.25 -17.29 -2.51
N LEU A 287 18.19 -17.06 -1.75
CA LEU A 287 17.31 -15.93 -2.01
C LEU A 287 18.10 -14.62 -1.84
N PRO A 288 17.74 -13.55 -2.58
CA PRO A 288 18.44 -12.26 -2.47
C PRO A 288 18.50 -11.77 -1.00
N PRO A 289 19.65 -11.26 -0.52
CA PRO A 289 19.80 -10.79 0.86
C PRO A 289 18.73 -9.77 1.29
N ARG A 290 18.24 -8.94 0.36
CA ARG A 290 17.16 -7.98 0.61
C ARG A 290 15.83 -8.61 1.04
N LEU A 291 15.64 -9.90 0.76
CA LEU A 291 14.50 -10.65 1.27
C LEU A 291 14.67 -11.04 2.75
N GLY A 292 15.77 -10.67 3.42
CA GLY A 292 15.89 -10.77 4.87
C GLY A 292 15.81 -12.19 5.41
N PHE A 293 16.13 -13.20 4.61
CA PHE A 293 16.27 -14.57 5.08
C PHE A 293 17.61 -14.72 5.82
N LEU A 294 17.56 -15.36 6.98
CA LEU A 294 18.72 -15.71 7.80
C LEU A 294 18.99 -17.20 7.67
N ARG A 295 20.23 -17.55 7.34
CA ARG A 295 20.64 -18.95 7.22
C ARG A 295 20.93 -19.54 8.59
N VAL A 296 20.25 -20.62 8.95
CA VAL A 296 20.39 -21.34 10.21
C VAL A 296 20.67 -22.82 9.97
N ALA A 297 21.40 -23.46 10.88
CA ALA A 297 21.64 -24.90 10.87
C ALA A 297 20.67 -25.60 11.83
N VAL A 298 19.81 -26.47 11.31
CA VAL A 298 18.85 -27.28 12.08
C VAL A 298 19.09 -28.74 11.73
N ASP A 299 19.41 -29.57 12.71
CA ASP A 299 19.67 -31.01 12.55
C ASP A 299 20.66 -31.36 11.42
N GLY A 300 21.69 -30.52 11.26
CA GLY A 300 22.73 -30.69 10.23
C GLY A 300 22.34 -30.22 8.82
N ARG A 301 21.14 -29.63 8.65
CA ARG A 301 20.67 -29.03 7.39
C ARG A 301 20.69 -27.50 7.48
N ALA A 302 21.04 -26.84 6.37
CA ALA A 302 21.10 -25.39 6.30
C ALA A 302 19.80 -24.83 5.71
N ILE A 303 18.95 -24.25 6.57
CA ILE A 303 17.63 -23.72 6.24
C ILE A 303 17.68 -22.20 6.25
N ASP A 304 17.04 -21.55 5.28
CA ASP A 304 16.88 -20.10 5.25
C ASP A 304 15.55 -19.73 5.92
N VAL A 305 15.58 -18.89 6.94
CA VAL A 305 14.39 -18.55 7.75
C VAL A 305 14.14 -17.04 7.73
N ARG A 306 12.88 -16.64 7.54
CA ARG A 306 12.44 -15.24 7.60
C ARG A 306 11.25 -15.11 8.53
N THR A 307 11.35 -14.21 9.52
CA THR A 307 10.19 -13.75 10.28
C THR A 307 9.49 -12.62 9.52
N LEU A 308 8.18 -12.73 9.40
CA LEU A 308 7.28 -11.74 8.83
C LEU A 308 6.69 -10.93 9.97
N GLY A 309 6.80 -9.60 9.90
CA GLY A 309 6.17 -8.72 10.88
C GLY A 309 4.67 -9.01 11.00
N LYS A 310 4.12 -8.91 12.22
CA LYS A 310 2.69 -9.13 12.46
C LYS A 310 1.87 -8.15 11.61
N VAL A 311 0.84 -8.68 10.94
CA VAL A 311 -0.19 -7.84 10.33
C VAL A 311 -1.24 -7.57 11.40
N GLU A 312 -1.19 -6.39 12.02
CA GLU A 312 -2.31 -5.93 12.85
C GLU A 312 -3.54 -5.78 11.93
N ARG A 313 -4.58 -6.59 12.18
CA ARG A 313 -5.86 -6.54 11.47
C ARG A 313 -6.82 -5.58 12.15
#